data_AF-Q4PJ39-F1
#
_entry.id   AF-Q4PJ39-F1
#
_cell.length_a   1.000
_cell.length_b   1.000
_cell.length_c   1.000
_cell.angle_alpha   90.00
_cell.angle_beta   90.00
_cell.angle_gamma   90.00
#
_symmetry.space_group_name_H-M   'P 1'
#
loop_
_entity.id
_entity.type
_entity.pdbx_description
1 polymer ?
#
loop_
_entity_poly.entity_id
_entity_poly.type
_entity_poly.pdbx_seq_one_letter_code
_entity_poly.pdbx_strand_id
1 'polypeptide(L)' 'CKKTLEVLADAKTDVSNFFDNVIVNDEDEAIKKNRLELMQLLCKTFNNYLNFSNIESA' A
#
# COMPACT_ATOMS: atom_id res chain seq x y z
N CYS A 1 10.15 -14.93 5.09
CA CYS A 1 9.30 -14.07 5.93
C CYS A 1 10.01 -12.85 6.51
N LYS A 2 11.10 -12.97 7.29
CA LYS A 2 11.74 -11.83 7.99
C LYS A 2 12.07 -10.63 7.10
N LYS A 3 12.79 -10.84 5.99
CA LYS A 3 13.17 -9.76 5.04
C LYS A 3 11.97 -9.04 4.41
N THR A 4 10.88 -9.75 4.15
CA THR A 4 9.66 -9.15 3.58
C THR A 4 8.97 -8.25 4.59
N LEU A 5 8.90 -8.67 5.85
CA LEU A 5 8.33 -7.86 6.93
C LEU A 5 9.18 -6.62 7.22
N GLU A 6 10.50 -6.72 7.15
CA GLU A 6 11.43 -5.58 7.25
C GLU A 6 11.17 -4.57 6.13
N VAL A 7 11.08 -5.02 4.86
CA VAL A 7 10.77 -4.14 3.72
C VAL A 7 9.40 -3.45 3.88
N LEU A 8 8.38 -4.15 4.38
CA LEU A 8 7.07 -3.55 4.64
C LEU A 8 7.09 -2.54 5.79
N ALA A 9 7.88 -2.80 6.82
CA ALA A 9 8.07 -1.87 7.93
C ALA A 9 8.81 -0.61 7.49
N ASP A 10 9.84 -0.75 6.66
CA ASP A 10 10.60 0.37 6.11
C ASP A 10 9.73 1.23 5.18
N ALA A 11 8.89 0.58 4.38
CA ALA A 11 7.94 1.26 3.49
C ALA A 11 6.83 2.04 4.24
N LYS A 12 6.64 1.81 5.55
CA LYS A 12 5.58 2.45 6.34
C LYS A 12 5.65 3.97 6.26
N THR A 13 6.85 4.54 6.43
CA THR A 13 7.03 6.00 6.42
C THR A 13 6.69 6.59 5.06
N ASP A 14 7.16 5.96 3.97
CA ASP A 14 6.91 6.43 2.62
C ASP A 14 5.42 6.32 2.24
N VAL A 15 4.78 5.23 2.65
CA VAL A 15 3.34 5.03 2.45
C VAL A 15 2.52 6.05 3.24
N SER A 16 2.86 6.31 4.50
CA SER A 16 2.20 7.35 5.30
C SER A 16 2.37 8.74 4.69
N ASN A 17 3.59 9.10 4.30
CA ASN A 17 3.87 10.38 3.65
C ASN A 17 3.09 10.54 2.33
N PHE A 18 2.92 9.47 1.55
CA PHE A 18 2.08 9.52 0.35
C PHE A 18 0.64 9.90 0.70
N PHE A 19 0.04 9.29 1.71
CA PHE A 19 -1.35 9.57 2.09
C PHE A 19 -1.54 10.96 2.72
N ASP A 20 -0.55 11.46 3.43
CA ASP A 20 -0.62 12.79 4.05
C ASP A 20 -0.53 13.92 3.00
N ASN A 21 0.13 13.67 1.87
CA ASN A 21 0.44 14.71 0.88
C ASN A 21 -0.28 14.55 -0.46
N VAL A 22 -0.97 13.43 -0.72
CA VAL A 22 -1.66 13.18 -2.00
C VAL A 22 -3.17 13.35 -1.84
N ILE A 23 -3.72 14.30 -2.60
CA ILE A 23 -5.17 14.45 -2.75
C ILE A 23 -5.64 13.42 -3.77
N VAL A 24 -6.44 12.45 -3.31
CA VAL A 24 -6.98 11.39 -4.19
C VAL A 24 -8.19 11.88 -4.97
N ASN A 25 -9.08 12.64 -4.34
CA ASN A 25 -10.25 13.25 -4.98
C ASN A 25 -9.88 14.58 -5.62
N ASP A 26 -8.94 14.54 -6.56
CA ASP A 26 -8.60 15.69 -7.39
C ASP A 26 -9.78 16.07 -8.31
N GLU A 27 -9.86 17.33 -8.71
CA GLU A 27 -10.86 17.82 -9.68
C GLU A 27 -10.56 17.31 -11.09
N ASP A 28 -9.29 17.09 -11.41
CA ASP A 28 -8.88 16.44 -12.64
C ASP A 28 -9.17 14.93 -12.55
N GLU A 29 -10.15 14.47 -13.33
CA GLU A 29 -10.58 13.07 -13.36
C GLU A 29 -9.47 12.10 -13.81
N ALA A 30 -8.50 12.53 -14.61
CA ALA A 30 -7.37 11.69 -14.98
C ALA A 30 -6.39 11.51 -13.80
N ILE A 31 -6.13 12.58 -13.05
CA ILE A 31 -5.32 12.52 -11.83
C ILE A 31 -6.01 11.64 -10.77
N LYS A 32 -7.29 11.89 -10.51
CA LYS A 32 -8.10 11.10 -9.58
C LYS A 32 -8.11 9.61 -9.93
N LYS A 33 -8.32 9.27 -11.22
CA LYS A 33 -8.26 7.89 -11.68
C LYS A 33 -6.88 7.26 -11.43
N ASN A 34 -5.79 7.96 -11.75
CA ASN A 34 -4.44 7.47 -11.50
C ASN A 34 -4.18 7.20 -10.01
N ARG A 35 -4.62 8.10 -9.11
CA ARG A 35 -4.45 7.93 -7.66
C ARG A 35 -5.25 6.75 -7.12
N LEU A 36 -6.47 6.56 -7.59
CA LEU A 36 -7.30 5.41 -7.22
C LEU A 36 -6.68 4.09 -7.67
N GLU A 37 -6.11 4.03 -8.87
CA GLU A 37 -5.40 2.84 -9.37
C GLU A 37 -4.13 2.52 -8.54
N LEU A 38 -3.35 3.55 -8.18
CA LEU A 38 -2.20 3.41 -7.28
C LEU A 38 -2.60 2.87 -5.89
N MET A 39 -3.66 3.42 -5.29
CA MET A 39 -4.19 2.92 -4.02
C MET A 39 -4.63 1.45 -4.12
N GLN A 40 -5.31 1.07 -5.19
CA GLN A 40 -5.73 -0.31 -5.39
C GLN A 40 -4.55 -1.26 -5.51
N LEU A 41 -3.47 -0.87 -6.20
CA LEU A 41 -2.25 -1.67 -6.31
C LEU A 41 -1.55 -1.83 -4.96
N LEU A 42 -1.49 -0.76 -4.17
CA LEU A 42 -0.94 -0.79 -2.82
C LEU A 42 -1.75 -1.73 -1.92
N CYS A 43 -3.08 -1.61 -1.92
CA CYS A 43 -3.97 -2.48 -1.15
C CYS A 43 -3.82 -3.96 -1.55
N LYS A 44 -3.73 -4.27 -2.85
CA LYS A 44 -3.49 -5.63 -3.34
C LYS A 44 -2.15 -6.18 -2.86
N THR A 45 -1.10 -5.37 -2.89
CA THR A 45 0.22 -5.72 -2.38
C THR A 45 0.12 -6.10 -0.90
N PHE A 46 -0.41 -5.22 -0.06
CA PHE A 46 -0.54 -5.48 1.37
C PHE A 46 -1.46 -6.67 1.67
N ASN A 47 -2.59 -6.84 0.99
CA ASN A 47 -3.48 -8.00 1.19
C ASN A 47 -2.80 -9.34 0.84
N ASN A 48 -1.96 -9.36 -0.20
CA ASN A 48 -1.20 -10.56 -0.57
C ASN A 48 -0.14 -10.93 0.47
N TYR A 49 0.50 -9.93 1.10
CA TYR A 49 1.56 -10.16 2.09
C TYR A 49 1.05 -10.30 3.53
N LEU A 50 -0.07 -9.67 3.87
CA LEU A 50 -0.73 -9.72 5.18
C LEU A 50 -1.74 -10.86 5.30
N ASN A 51 -1.80 -11.77 4.33
CA ASN A 51 -2.57 -12.99 4.49
C ASN A 51 -1.86 -13.91 5.51
N PHE A 52 -2.13 -13.68 6.79
CA PHE A 52 -1.56 -14.40 7.94
C PHE A 52 -1.96 -15.88 8.02
N SER A 53 -2.85 -16.34 7.13
CA SER A 53 -3.17 -17.76 6.98
C SER A 53 -1.93 -18.63 6.72
N ASN A 54 -0.86 -18.06 6.16
CA ASN A 54 0.43 -18.74 5.98
C ASN A 54 1.41 -18.60 7.17
N ILE A 55 1.09 -17.76 8.17
CA ILE A 55 1.96 -17.49 9.33
C ILE A 55 1.63 -18.41 10.51
N GLU A 56 0.41 -18.98 10.59
CA GLU A 56 0.04 -19.96 11.64
C GLU A 56 0.71 -21.34 11.48
N SER A 57 1.48 -21.57 10.41
CA SER A 57 2.11 -22.86 10.09
C SER A 57 3.65 -22.89 10.22
N ALA A 58 4.27 -21.90 10.86
CA ALA A 58 5.73 -21.78 11.01
C ALA A 58 6.20 -21.97 12.46
#